data_AF-A0A6C0C3N0-F1
#
_entry.id   AF-A0A6C0C3N0-F1
#
_cell.length_a   1.000
_cell.length_b   1.000
_cell.length_c   1.000
_cell.angle_alpha   90.00
_cell.angle_beta   90.00
_cell.angle_gamma   90.00
#
_symmetry.space_group_name_H-M   'P 1'
#
loop_
_entity.id
_entity.type
_entity.pdbx_description
1 polymer ?
#
loop_
_entity_poly.entity_id
_entity_poly.type
_entity_poly.pdbx_seq_one_letter_code
_entity_poly.pdbx_strand_id
1 'polypeptide(L)'
;MSKLSLTRYLYFLEEIKITFIETLLKKNSLKECYFWISEIYYSGFKKECWDLLIKIYYDFYYLSNKKLVNKLKIKYKKRNEIKTIYEFINILYHSNSCPYMFIARTTMKGRRNIKDIDETIKSTLKKAQVSRAAFYINILVKSHPERCVEIVENFTKKSFVKYNFIDNDFTLFQALLGFSSKEYNQPKRNLCSKTSKENLNYIAKINTKCDRTYNTLKERRLLDISPNINCFKLGTNENGFDKIYSWAYGWEYLTKDTPIWKSRYDKYNASFKKKNIIFEKEDDMDEFYNLYNYEPDELLLLFIKDINDNTIENWLNSIYDTSFENLYKGLIDY
;
A
#
# COMPACT_ATOMS: atom_id res chain seq x y z
N MET A 1 -4.50 -13.05 9.46
CA MET A 1 -4.61 -11.73 10.11
C MET A 1 -3.49 -10.87 9.58
N SER A 2 -3.78 -9.61 9.20
CA SER A 2 -2.71 -8.65 8.95
C SER A 2 -1.87 -8.50 10.22
N LYS A 3 -0.57 -8.33 10.08
CA LYS A 3 0.30 -8.10 11.23
C LYS A 3 0.00 -6.70 11.77
N LEU A 4 -0.57 -6.63 12.98
CA LEU A 4 -0.76 -5.37 13.70
C LEU A 4 0.60 -4.80 14.08
N SER A 5 0.94 -3.65 13.51
CA SER A 5 2.23 -2.99 13.70
C SER A 5 2.04 -1.47 13.66
N LEU A 6 2.74 -0.78 14.56
CA LEU A 6 2.72 0.68 14.66
C LEU A 6 3.98 1.29 14.03
N THR A 7 3.84 2.43 13.36
CA THR A 7 4.96 3.17 12.76
C THR A 7 5.72 4.00 13.79
N ARG A 8 6.75 4.75 13.34
CA ARG A 8 7.59 5.61 14.18
C ARG A 8 6.81 6.70 14.95
N TYR A 9 5.64 7.11 14.46
CA TYR A 9 4.72 8.05 15.13
C TYR A 9 3.39 7.37 15.50
N LEU A 10 3.45 6.07 15.78
CA LEU A 10 2.37 5.24 16.31
C LEU A 10 1.10 5.25 15.46
N TYR A 11 1.21 5.31 14.14
CA TYR A 11 0.07 5.01 13.28
C TYR A 11 0.01 3.50 13.01
N PHE A 12 -1.19 2.94 12.89
CA PHE A 12 -1.35 1.56 12.43
C PHE A 12 -0.91 1.45 10.96
N LEU A 13 0.05 0.56 10.69
CA LEU A 13 0.71 0.48 9.39
C LEU A 13 -0.28 0.22 8.24
N GLU A 14 -1.22 -0.71 8.42
CA GLU A 14 -2.22 -1.02 7.39
C GLU A 14 -3.19 0.15 7.16
N GLU A 15 -3.56 0.89 8.20
CA GLU A 15 -4.42 2.08 8.08
C GLU A 15 -3.74 3.18 7.26
N ILE A 16 -2.44 3.40 7.46
CA ILE A 16 -1.66 4.36 6.65
C ILE A 16 -1.59 3.88 5.20
N LYS A 17 -1.34 2.59 4.95
CA LYS A 17 -1.23 2.06 3.59
C LYS A 17 -2.51 2.33 2.79
N ILE A 18 -3.68 2.09 3.39
CA ILE A 18 -4.97 2.36 2.74
C ILE A 18 -5.24 3.86 2.63
N THR A 19 -4.98 4.63 3.69
CA THR A 19 -5.13 6.10 3.66
C THR A 19 -4.26 6.73 2.55
N PHE A 20 -3.02 6.27 2.39
CA PHE A 20 -2.13 6.68 1.31
C PHE A 20 -2.70 6.36 -0.07
N ILE A 21 -3.26 5.17 -0.27
CA ILE A 21 -3.92 4.80 -1.54
C ILE A 21 -5.05 5.79 -1.83
N GLU A 22 -5.92 6.05 -0.87
CA GLU A 22 -7.03 6.99 -1.03
C GLU A 22 -6.54 8.41 -1.36
N THR A 23 -5.59 8.96 -0.59
CA THR A 23 -5.04 10.30 -0.82
C THR A 23 -4.42 10.42 -2.21
N LEU A 24 -3.68 9.40 -2.66
CA LEU A 24 -3.05 9.38 -3.97
C LEU A 24 -4.06 9.33 -5.12
N LEU A 25 -5.16 8.59 -4.96
CA LEU A 25 -6.19 8.46 -5.98
C LEU A 25 -7.12 9.68 -6.03
N LYS A 26 -7.47 10.28 -4.88
CA LYS A 26 -8.27 11.52 -4.81
C LYS A 26 -7.51 12.73 -5.37
N LYS A 27 -6.18 12.73 -5.23
CA LYS A 27 -5.30 13.80 -5.73
C LYS A 27 -5.63 15.19 -5.17
N ASN A 28 -6.01 15.22 -3.89
CA ASN A 28 -6.26 16.48 -3.19
C ASN A 28 -4.97 17.16 -2.76
N SER A 29 -3.98 16.38 -2.30
CA SER A 29 -2.73 16.91 -1.77
C SER A 29 -1.54 15.98 -2.01
N LEU A 30 -0.62 16.40 -2.90
CA LEU A 30 0.65 15.69 -3.10
C LEU A 30 1.52 15.73 -1.83
N LYS A 31 1.41 16.79 -1.04
CA LYS A 31 2.11 16.94 0.24
C LYS A 31 1.70 15.85 1.23
N GLU A 32 0.41 15.53 1.31
CA GLU A 32 -0.10 14.43 2.15
C GLU A 32 0.34 13.06 1.64
N CYS A 33 0.38 12.86 0.32
CA CYS A 33 0.94 11.63 -0.25
C CYS A 33 2.38 11.41 0.21
N TYR A 34 3.20 12.47 0.22
CA TYR A 34 4.57 12.38 0.72
C TYR A 34 4.63 12.17 2.23
N PHE A 35 3.74 12.79 3.01
CA PHE A 35 3.66 12.54 4.45
C PHE A 35 3.47 11.04 4.74
N TRP A 36 2.44 10.43 4.15
CA TRP A 36 2.11 9.04 4.44
C TRP A 36 3.19 8.05 4.02
N ILE A 37 3.76 8.23 2.82
CA ILE A 37 4.85 7.33 2.40
C ILE A 37 6.13 7.55 3.22
N SER A 38 6.38 8.78 3.68
CA SER A 38 7.52 9.08 4.56
C SER A 38 7.38 8.37 5.88
N GLU A 39 6.17 8.34 6.43
CA GLU A 39 5.90 7.66 7.69
C GLU A 39 6.22 6.17 7.62
N ILE A 40 5.82 5.51 6.53
CA ILE A 40 6.17 4.12 6.26
C ILE A 40 7.69 3.97 6.06
N TYR A 41 8.28 4.81 5.20
CA TYR A 41 9.69 4.70 4.82
C TYR A 41 10.65 4.89 5.99
N TYR A 42 10.46 5.95 6.78
CA TYR A 42 11.33 6.28 7.91
C TYR A 42 11.04 5.43 9.16
N SER A 43 9.91 4.72 9.19
CA SER A 43 9.73 3.60 10.12
C SER A 43 10.62 2.39 9.76
N GLY A 44 11.26 2.44 8.60
CA GLY A 44 12.20 1.45 8.08
C GLY A 44 11.59 0.43 7.14
N PHE A 45 10.29 0.55 6.83
CA PHE A 45 9.55 -0.34 5.91
C PHE A 45 9.79 0.01 4.43
N LYS A 46 11.07 0.10 4.03
CA LYS A 46 11.47 0.58 2.70
C LYS A 46 10.98 -0.34 1.58
N LYS A 47 10.98 -1.67 1.82
CA LYS A 47 10.47 -2.66 0.85
C LYS A 47 8.97 -2.49 0.67
N GLU A 48 8.24 -2.37 1.77
CA GLU A 48 6.80 -2.23 1.81
C GLU A 48 6.32 -0.96 1.09
N CYS A 49 7.09 0.14 1.12
CA CYS A 49 6.81 1.32 0.30
C CYS A 49 6.73 0.96 -1.20
N TRP A 50 7.70 0.19 -1.70
CA TRP A 50 7.73 -0.20 -3.10
C TRP A 50 6.68 -1.25 -3.43
N ASP A 51 6.50 -2.25 -2.58
CA ASP A 51 5.46 -3.27 -2.75
C ASP A 51 4.07 -2.60 -2.83
N LEU A 52 3.82 -1.58 -2.00
CA LEU A 52 2.60 -0.77 -2.04
C LEU A 52 2.47 0.02 -3.35
N LEU A 53 3.53 0.72 -3.78
CA LEU A 53 3.51 1.49 -5.03
C LEU A 53 3.32 0.61 -6.27
N ILE A 54 3.92 -0.58 -6.30
CA ILE A 54 3.76 -1.56 -7.37
C ILE A 54 2.33 -2.08 -7.39
N LYS A 55 1.78 -2.43 -6.22
CA LYS A 55 0.38 -2.84 -6.09
C LYS A 55 -0.57 -1.77 -6.62
N ILE A 56 -0.38 -0.51 -6.19
CA ILE A 56 -1.16 0.65 -6.66
C ILE A 56 -1.02 0.82 -8.16
N TYR A 57 0.21 0.71 -8.68
CA TYR A 57 0.46 0.85 -10.10
C TYR A 57 -0.35 -0.16 -10.92
N TYR A 58 -0.28 -1.46 -10.59
CA TYR A 58 -1.04 -2.48 -11.31
C TYR A 58 -2.56 -2.39 -11.09
N ASP A 59 -3.00 -2.07 -9.88
CA ASP A 59 -4.41 -1.98 -9.53
C ASP A 59 -5.12 -0.75 -10.14
N PHE A 60 -4.42 0.37 -10.28
CA PHE A 60 -5.05 1.64 -10.62
C PHE A 60 -4.45 2.37 -11.83
N TYR A 61 -3.21 2.12 -12.22
CA TYR A 61 -2.52 2.95 -13.22
C TYR A 61 -2.07 2.18 -14.46
N TYR A 62 -1.94 0.86 -14.40
CA TYR A 62 -1.37 0.07 -15.47
C TYR A 62 -2.18 0.19 -16.76
N LEU A 63 -3.49 0.01 -16.70
CA LEU A 63 -4.36 0.03 -17.89
C LEU A 63 -4.25 1.34 -18.67
N SER A 64 -4.32 2.48 -17.96
CA SER A 64 -4.25 3.81 -18.56
C SER A 64 -2.81 4.26 -18.87
N ASN A 65 -1.79 3.61 -18.29
CA ASN A 65 -0.40 4.09 -18.34
C ASN A 65 0.63 2.95 -18.41
N LYS A 66 0.46 1.97 -19.32
CA LYS A 66 1.35 0.80 -19.44
C LYS A 66 2.83 1.15 -19.55
N LYS A 67 3.18 2.23 -20.26
CA LYS A 67 4.57 2.69 -20.43
C LYS A 67 5.24 3.17 -19.14
N LEU A 68 4.48 3.49 -18.08
CA LEU A 68 5.05 3.87 -16.78
C LEU A 68 5.83 2.73 -16.12
N VAL A 69 5.62 1.47 -16.51
CA VAL A 69 6.41 0.34 -16.02
C VAL A 69 7.91 0.55 -16.26
N ASN A 70 8.29 1.21 -17.35
CA ASN A 70 9.68 1.54 -17.65
C ASN A 70 10.24 2.57 -16.66
N LYS A 71 9.45 3.58 -16.27
CA LYS A 71 9.83 4.54 -15.24
C LYS A 71 9.91 3.87 -13.86
N LEU A 72 8.94 3.02 -13.53
CA LEU A 72 8.94 2.21 -12.31
C LEU A 72 10.22 1.37 -12.21
N LYS A 73 10.59 0.63 -13.27
CA LYS A 73 11.84 -0.14 -13.35
C LYS A 73 13.08 0.71 -13.05
N ILE A 74 13.18 1.89 -13.68
CA ILE A 74 14.34 2.78 -13.50
C ILE A 74 14.41 3.28 -12.05
N LYS A 75 13.28 3.71 -11.46
CA LYS A 75 13.25 4.22 -10.09
C LYS A 75 13.48 3.11 -9.05
N TYR A 76 12.93 1.92 -9.27
CA TYR A 76 13.11 0.77 -8.38
C TYR A 76 14.58 0.32 -8.26
N LYS A 77 15.42 0.55 -9.29
CA LYS A 77 16.87 0.31 -9.18
C LYS A 77 17.51 1.13 -8.05
N LYS A 78 16.96 2.31 -7.75
CA LYS A 78 17.39 3.22 -6.68
C LYS A 78 16.43 3.20 -5.47
N ARG A 79 15.77 2.06 -5.23
CA ARG A 79 14.72 1.88 -4.20
C ARG A 79 15.09 2.30 -2.77
N ASN A 80 16.37 2.36 -2.45
CA ASN A 80 16.88 2.78 -1.15
C ASN A 80 16.93 4.30 -0.96
N GLU A 81 16.61 5.09 -1.99
CA GLU A 81 16.57 6.55 -1.94
C GLU A 81 15.11 7.02 -1.89
N ILE A 82 14.68 7.65 -0.79
CA ILE A 82 13.31 8.16 -0.64
C ILE A 82 12.91 9.15 -1.75
N LYS A 83 13.87 9.89 -2.30
CA LYS A 83 13.65 10.80 -3.43
C LYS A 83 13.04 10.08 -4.64
N THR A 84 13.45 8.83 -4.90
CA THR A 84 12.93 8.05 -6.05
C THR A 84 11.49 7.63 -5.84
N ILE A 85 11.08 7.40 -4.59
CA ILE A 85 9.69 7.13 -4.19
C ILE A 85 8.86 8.39 -4.44
N TYR A 86 9.31 9.57 -4.00
CA TYR A 86 8.59 10.83 -4.23
C TYR A 86 8.44 11.14 -5.73
N GLU A 87 9.50 10.96 -6.51
CA GLU A 87 9.44 11.17 -7.96
C GLU A 87 8.42 10.23 -8.63
N PHE A 88 8.34 8.98 -8.18
CA PHE A 88 7.36 8.03 -8.73
C PHE A 88 5.92 8.36 -8.29
N ILE A 89 5.72 8.77 -7.03
CA ILE A 89 4.43 9.25 -6.53
C ILE A 89 3.98 10.48 -7.32
N ASN A 90 4.87 11.44 -7.58
CA ASN A 90 4.57 12.62 -8.40
C ASN A 90 4.06 12.22 -9.79
N ILE A 91 4.70 11.22 -10.42
CA ILE A 91 4.27 10.68 -11.70
C ILE A 91 2.87 10.07 -11.58
N LEU A 92 2.62 9.20 -10.59
CA LEU A 92 1.31 8.57 -10.40
C LEU A 92 0.21 9.61 -10.11
N TYR A 93 0.48 10.57 -9.23
CA TYR A 93 -0.45 11.64 -8.86
C TYR A 93 -0.94 12.42 -10.08
N HIS A 94 -0.05 12.73 -11.03
CA HIS A 94 -0.40 13.44 -12.27
C HIS A 94 -0.86 12.52 -13.42
N SER A 95 -0.81 11.19 -13.25
CA SER A 95 -1.27 10.22 -14.25
C SER A 95 -2.74 9.86 -14.03
N ASN A 96 -3.47 9.48 -15.07
CA ASN A 96 -4.87 9.08 -14.90
C ASN A 96 -4.96 7.69 -14.26
N SER A 97 -5.85 7.51 -13.29
CA SER A 97 -6.12 6.24 -12.64
C SER A 97 -7.43 5.62 -13.14
N CYS A 98 -7.56 4.30 -13.01
CA CYS A 98 -8.71 3.49 -13.40
C CYS A 98 -8.88 2.35 -12.38
N PRO A 99 -10.02 2.22 -11.68
CA PRO A 99 -10.19 1.24 -10.60
C PRO A 99 -10.46 -0.19 -11.09
N TYR A 100 -10.52 -0.42 -12.40
CA TYR A 100 -11.07 -1.66 -12.92
C TYR A 100 -10.25 -2.90 -12.54
N MET A 101 -8.91 -2.82 -12.59
CA MET A 101 -8.03 -3.94 -12.21
C MET A 101 -8.20 -4.30 -10.73
N PHE A 102 -8.30 -3.27 -9.88
CA PHE A 102 -8.63 -3.43 -8.48
C PHE A 102 -9.98 -4.14 -8.29
N ILE A 103 -11.03 -3.70 -8.97
CA ILE A 103 -12.38 -4.31 -8.90
C ILE A 103 -12.34 -5.78 -9.34
N ALA A 104 -11.68 -6.07 -10.47
CA ALA A 104 -11.56 -7.44 -10.97
C ALA A 104 -10.87 -8.36 -9.96
N ARG A 105 -9.84 -7.86 -9.28
CA ARG A 105 -9.10 -8.57 -8.24
C ARG A 105 -9.92 -8.76 -6.96
N THR A 106 -10.75 -7.80 -6.57
CA THR A 106 -11.54 -7.89 -5.32
C THR A 106 -12.86 -8.64 -5.52
N THR A 107 -13.36 -8.74 -6.74
CA THR A 107 -14.64 -9.38 -7.09
C THR A 107 -14.48 -10.74 -7.79
N MET A 108 -13.32 -11.39 -7.65
CA MET A 108 -13.01 -12.68 -8.29
C MET A 108 -14.10 -13.73 -8.02
N LYS A 109 -14.60 -14.36 -9.09
CA LYS A 109 -15.66 -15.39 -9.02
C LYS A 109 -15.33 -16.55 -9.96
N GLY A 110 -15.39 -17.79 -9.46
CA GLY A 110 -15.17 -18.98 -10.28
C GLY A 110 -15.36 -20.28 -9.49
N ARG A 111 -15.20 -21.42 -10.17
CA ARG A 111 -15.28 -22.77 -9.58
C ARG A 111 -13.89 -23.36 -9.47
N ARG A 112 -13.55 -24.03 -8.37
CA ARG A 112 -12.21 -24.61 -8.17
C ARG A 112 -11.94 -25.85 -9.02
N ASN A 113 -12.96 -26.70 -9.20
CA ASN A 113 -12.82 -27.98 -9.90
C ASN A 113 -13.16 -27.81 -11.38
N ILE A 114 -12.15 -27.52 -12.19
CA ILE A 114 -12.28 -27.30 -13.63
C ILE A 114 -11.46 -28.38 -14.32
N LYS A 115 -12.00 -28.98 -15.39
CA LYS A 115 -11.29 -30.03 -16.14
C LYS A 115 -10.09 -29.47 -16.91
N ASP A 116 -10.27 -28.30 -17.52
CA ASP A 116 -9.25 -27.63 -18.33
C ASP A 116 -9.19 -26.14 -17.95
N ILE A 117 -8.20 -25.78 -17.14
CA ILE A 117 -7.99 -24.40 -16.70
C ILE A 117 -7.45 -23.51 -17.82
N ASP A 118 -6.70 -24.08 -18.78
CA ASP A 118 -6.03 -23.33 -19.84
C ASP A 118 -7.05 -22.81 -20.84
N GLU A 119 -7.93 -23.70 -21.33
CA GLU A 119 -9.06 -23.30 -22.19
C GLU A 119 -10.04 -22.40 -21.46
N THR A 120 -10.22 -22.60 -20.14
CA THR A 120 -11.08 -21.71 -19.34
C THR A 120 -10.50 -20.30 -19.24
N ILE A 121 -9.20 -20.15 -19.02
CA ILE A 121 -8.53 -18.84 -19.03
C ILE A 121 -8.69 -18.20 -20.41
N LYS A 122 -8.31 -18.88 -21.49
CA LYS A 122 -8.44 -18.33 -22.86
C LYS A 122 -9.87 -17.92 -23.19
N SER A 123 -10.86 -18.74 -22.84
CA SER A 123 -12.28 -18.48 -23.09
C SER A 123 -12.82 -17.31 -22.27
N THR A 124 -12.47 -17.22 -20.99
CA THR A 124 -12.89 -16.11 -20.11
C THR A 124 -12.23 -14.79 -20.51
N LEU A 125 -10.97 -14.83 -20.93
CA LEU A 125 -10.32 -13.68 -21.56
C LEU A 125 -11.07 -13.31 -22.85
N LYS A 126 -11.20 -14.20 -23.83
CA LYS A 126 -11.90 -13.91 -25.11
C LYS A 126 -13.32 -13.32 -24.93
N LYS A 127 -14.04 -13.70 -23.88
CA LYS A 127 -15.40 -13.22 -23.57
C LYS A 127 -15.44 -11.97 -22.69
N ALA A 128 -14.31 -11.29 -22.45
CA ALA A 128 -14.25 -10.11 -21.58
C ALA A 128 -14.72 -10.36 -20.13
N GLN A 129 -14.61 -11.61 -19.64
CA GLN A 129 -15.09 -11.99 -18.30
C GLN A 129 -14.02 -11.79 -17.24
N VAL A 130 -13.65 -10.53 -16.99
CA VAL A 130 -12.45 -10.15 -16.23
C VAL A 130 -12.42 -10.72 -14.81
N SER A 131 -13.51 -10.69 -14.03
CA SER A 131 -13.52 -11.27 -12.68
C SER A 131 -13.34 -12.80 -12.66
N ARG A 132 -13.73 -13.50 -13.75
CA ARG A 132 -13.52 -14.95 -13.90
C ARG A 132 -12.09 -15.24 -14.36
N ALA A 133 -11.59 -14.47 -15.32
CA ALA A 133 -10.21 -14.56 -15.76
C ALA A 133 -9.25 -14.31 -14.58
N ALA A 134 -9.48 -13.26 -13.79
CA ALA A 134 -8.72 -12.95 -12.57
C ALA A 134 -8.72 -14.13 -11.58
N PHE A 135 -9.86 -14.78 -11.37
CA PHE A 135 -9.96 -15.95 -10.49
C PHE A 135 -9.07 -17.10 -10.96
N TYR A 136 -9.13 -17.46 -12.25
CA TYR A 136 -8.36 -18.60 -12.78
C TYR A 136 -6.87 -18.29 -12.95
N ILE A 137 -6.51 -17.07 -13.36
CA ILE A 137 -5.11 -16.63 -13.39
C ILE A 137 -4.52 -16.67 -11.97
N ASN A 138 -5.24 -16.18 -10.95
CA ASN A 138 -4.76 -16.23 -9.56
C ASN A 138 -4.55 -17.68 -9.06
N ILE A 139 -5.40 -18.62 -9.44
CA ILE A 139 -5.21 -20.05 -9.11
C ILE A 139 -3.96 -20.60 -9.81
N LEU A 140 -3.82 -20.32 -11.11
CA LEU A 140 -2.75 -20.89 -11.90
C LEU A 140 -1.39 -20.29 -11.52
N VAL A 141 -1.31 -18.99 -11.25
CA VAL A 141 -0.07 -18.35 -10.79
C VAL A 141 0.45 -18.96 -9.49
N LYS A 142 -0.44 -19.32 -8.56
CA LYS A 142 -0.05 -19.93 -7.27
C LYS A 142 0.40 -21.38 -7.37
N SER A 143 0.02 -22.08 -8.44
CA SER A 143 0.30 -23.52 -8.59
C SER A 143 1.35 -23.80 -9.65
N HIS A 144 1.28 -23.11 -10.79
CA HIS A 144 2.12 -23.28 -11.97
C HIS A 144 2.34 -21.92 -12.66
N PRO A 145 3.17 -21.02 -12.07
CA PRO A 145 3.34 -19.65 -12.58
C PRO A 145 3.87 -19.57 -14.00
N GLU A 146 4.81 -20.44 -14.39
CA GLU A 146 5.40 -20.47 -15.73
C GLU A 146 4.36 -20.83 -16.80
N ARG A 147 3.58 -21.89 -16.55
CA ARG A 147 2.44 -22.28 -17.40
C ARG A 147 1.43 -21.13 -17.55
N CYS A 148 1.18 -20.37 -16.49
CA CYS A 148 0.29 -19.21 -16.57
C CYS A 148 0.84 -18.12 -17.51
N VAL A 149 2.15 -17.86 -17.47
CA VAL A 149 2.82 -16.92 -18.37
C VAL A 149 2.63 -17.39 -19.81
N GLU A 150 2.95 -18.64 -20.12
CA GLU A 150 2.83 -19.22 -21.47
C GLU A 150 1.40 -19.09 -22.02
N ILE A 151 0.37 -19.39 -21.22
CA ILE A 151 -1.03 -19.28 -21.65
C ILE A 151 -1.38 -17.84 -21.99
N VAL A 152 -0.96 -16.87 -21.16
CA VAL A 152 -1.28 -15.45 -21.37
C VAL A 152 -0.49 -14.89 -22.57
N GLU A 153 0.77 -15.28 -22.77
CA GLU A 153 1.55 -14.93 -23.96
C GLU A 153 0.91 -15.52 -25.23
N ASN A 154 0.50 -16.79 -25.18
CA ASN A 154 -0.20 -17.46 -26.28
C ASN A 154 -1.53 -16.81 -26.64
N PHE A 155 -2.26 -16.28 -25.64
CA PHE A 155 -3.49 -15.53 -25.84
C PHE A 155 -3.22 -14.15 -26.44
N THR A 156 -2.30 -13.38 -25.85
CA THR A 156 -2.01 -11.99 -26.25
C THR A 156 -1.18 -11.85 -27.52
N LYS A 157 -0.51 -12.93 -27.95
CA LYS A 157 0.49 -12.95 -29.05
C LYS A 157 1.65 -11.98 -28.81
N LYS A 158 1.97 -11.71 -27.54
CA LYS A 158 3.05 -10.83 -27.09
C LYS A 158 3.87 -11.55 -26.01
N SER A 159 5.14 -11.20 -25.90
CA SER A 159 6.00 -11.70 -24.82
C SER A 159 5.83 -10.88 -23.54
N PHE A 160 5.69 -11.56 -22.41
CA PHE A 160 5.62 -11.00 -21.09
C PHE A 160 7.03 -10.72 -20.56
N VAL A 161 7.24 -9.49 -20.07
CA VAL A 161 8.52 -9.11 -19.45
C VAL A 161 8.38 -9.18 -17.94
N LYS A 162 9.02 -10.19 -17.32
CA LYS A 162 9.12 -10.28 -15.86
C LYS A 162 10.22 -9.35 -15.35
N TYR A 163 9.83 -8.27 -14.68
CA TYR A 163 10.77 -7.34 -14.04
C TYR A 163 11.19 -7.82 -12.65
N ASN A 164 12.38 -7.41 -12.18
CA ASN A 164 12.94 -7.84 -10.87
C ASN A 164 12.06 -7.50 -9.66
N PHE A 165 11.19 -6.49 -9.77
CA PHE A 165 10.25 -6.13 -8.72
C PHE A 165 8.99 -7.02 -8.68
N ILE A 166 8.85 -7.93 -9.65
CA ILE A 166 7.83 -8.98 -9.67
C ILE A 166 8.45 -10.21 -9.00
N ASP A 167 8.56 -10.14 -7.67
CA ASP A 167 9.30 -11.09 -6.84
C ASP A 167 8.41 -12.11 -6.11
N ASN A 168 7.08 -12.00 -6.25
CA ASN A 168 6.11 -12.86 -5.59
C ASN A 168 4.89 -13.14 -6.49
N ASP A 169 4.15 -14.19 -6.14
CA ASP A 169 2.97 -14.66 -6.89
C ASP A 169 1.87 -13.60 -7.00
N PHE A 170 1.66 -12.80 -5.95
CA PHE A 170 0.62 -11.78 -5.96
C PHE A 170 0.92 -10.69 -6.99
N THR A 171 2.15 -10.17 -7.01
CA THR A 171 2.59 -9.18 -7.99
C THR A 171 2.62 -9.77 -9.41
N LEU A 172 3.02 -11.04 -9.57
CA LEU A 172 2.97 -11.73 -10.86
C LEU A 172 1.54 -11.85 -11.38
N PHE A 173 0.60 -12.24 -10.52
CA PHE A 173 -0.82 -12.29 -10.83
C PHE A 173 -1.35 -10.92 -11.28
N GLN A 174 -1.06 -9.84 -10.55
CA GLN A 174 -1.48 -8.49 -10.94
C GLN A 174 -0.89 -8.07 -12.31
N ALA A 175 0.38 -8.38 -12.53
CA ALA A 175 1.07 -8.07 -13.77
C ALA A 175 0.51 -8.85 -14.96
N LEU A 176 0.23 -10.15 -14.80
CA LEU A 176 -0.35 -11.01 -15.84
C LEU A 176 -1.79 -10.64 -16.16
N LEU A 177 -2.59 -10.34 -15.13
CA LEU A 177 -3.96 -9.86 -15.34
C LEU A 177 -3.93 -8.56 -16.16
N GLY A 178 -3.07 -7.61 -15.79
CA GLY A 178 -2.93 -6.35 -16.51
C GLY A 178 -2.41 -6.55 -17.94
N PHE A 179 -1.40 -7.40 -18.10
CA PHE A 179 -0.80 -7.73 -19.39
C PHE A 179 -1.79 -8.39 -20.35
N SER A 180 -2.69 -9.23 -19.82
CA SER A 180 -3.73 -9.87 -20.62
C SER A 180 -4.75 -8.87 -21.19
N SER A 181 -5.00 -7.74 -20.51
CA SER A 181 -5.96 -6.69 -20.90
C SER A 181 -5.54 -5.89 -22.13
N LYS A 182 -6.52 -5.50 -22.98
CA LYS A 182 -6.28 -4.60 -24.13
C LYS A 182 -5.62 -3.28 -23.73
N GLU A 183 -4.93 -2.68 -24.69
CA GLU A 183 -4.33 -1.35 -24.52
C GLU A 183 -5.41 -0.28 -24.62
N TYR A 184 -5.52 0.56 -23.59
CA TYR A 184 -6.43 1.70 -23.60
C TYR A 184 -5.67 3.00 -23.88
N ASN A 185 -6.04 3.67 -24.97
CA ASN A 185 -5.48 4.96 -25.34
C ASN A 185 -6.26 6.08 -24.64
N GLN A 186 -5.68 6.65 -23.59
CA GLN A 186 -6.15 7.93 -23.03
C GLN A 186 -5.44 9.12 -23.68
N PRO A 187 -6.07 10.31 -23.70
CA PRO A 187 -5.41 11.53 -24.15
C PRO A 187 -4.13 11.78 -23.34
N LYS A 188 -3.04 12.06 -24.05
CA LYS A 188 -1.73 12.34 -23.45
C LYS A 188 -1.85 13.53 -22.51
N ARG A 189 -1.61 13.31 -21.21
CA ARG A 189 -1.32 14.40 -20.27
C ARG A 189 0.18 14.58 -20.14
N ASN A 190 0.62 15.83 -20.09
CA ASN A 190 2.03 16.14 -19.84
C ASN A 190 2.39 15.66 -18.42
N LEU A 191 3.28 14.66 -18.36
CA LEU A 191 3.75 14.11 -17.10
C LEU A 191 4.70 15.10 -16.44
N CYS A 192 4.28 15.73 -15.34
CA CYS A 192 5.19 16.49 -14.50
C CYS A 192 6.05 15.50 -13.69
N SER A 193 7.38 15.61 -13.83
CA SER A 193 8.34 14.75 -13.13
C SER A 193 9.10 15.48 -12.02
N LYS A 194 9.05 16.82 -11.99
CA LYS A 194 9.73 17.62 -10.97
C LYS A 194 8.88 17.70 -9.72
N THR A 195 9.44 17.24 -8.61
CA THR A 195 8.85 17.43 -7.29
C THR A 195 9.02 18.89 -6.86
N SER A 196 7.97 19.49 -6.30
CA SER A 196 8.08 20.83 -5.70
C SER A 196 9.10 20.83 -4.56
N LYS A 197 10.05 21.78 -4.59
CA LYS A 197 11.04 21.99 -3.53
C LYS A 197 10.37 22.32 -2.19
N GLU A 198 9.24 23.01 -2.23
CA GLU A 198 8.44 23.34 -1.06
C GLU A 198 7.94 22.09 -0.34
N ASN A 199 7.39 21.12 -1.08
CA ASN A 199 6.94 19.85 -0.51
C ASN A 199 8.11 19.08 0.11
N LEU A 200 9.28 19.06 -0.54
CA LEU A 200 10.47 18.39 0.01
C LEU A 200 10.96 19.06 1.29
N ASN A 201 10.97 20.39 1.33
CA ASN A 201 11.37 21.16 2.52
C ASN A 201 10.40 20.91 3.68
N TYR A 202 9.10 20.92 3.41
CA TYR A 202 8.08 20.58 4.40
C TYR A 202 8.32 19.18 4.98
N ILE A 203 8.51 18.18 4.09
CA ILE A 203 8.75 16.81 4.53
C ILE A 203 10.07 16.70 5.31
N ALA A 204 11.13 17.39 4.90
CA ALA A 204 12.38 17.43 5.66
C ALA A 204 12.15 17.99 7.08
N LYS A 205 11.38 19.08 7.20
CA LYS A 205 11.07 19.74 8.48
C LYS A 205 10.30 18.81 9.44
N ILE A 206 9.28 18.10 8.97
CA ILE A 206 8.48 17.20 9.85
C ILE A 206 9.24 15.93 10.24
N ASN A 207 10.38 15.65 9.61
CA ASN A 207 11.22 14.49 9.91
C ASN A 207 12.38 14.83 10.86
N THR A 208 12.51 16.08 11.32
CA THR A 208 13.52 16.44 12.31
C THR A 208 13.10 15.98 13.71
N LYS A 209 14.09 15.73 14.57
CA LYS A 209 13.85 15.38 15.98
C LYS A 209 13.09 16.52 16.68
N CYS A 210 12.18 16.18 17.58
CA CYS A 210 11.56 17.14 18.50
C CYS A 210 12.52 17.42 19.67
N ASP A 211 12.43 18.63 20.23
CA ASP A 211 13.27 19.01 21.38
C ASP A 211 12.91 18.19 22.62
N ARG A 212 11.61 17.95 22.83
CA ARG A 212 11.08 17.15 23.93
C ARG A 212 10.43 15.88 23.41
N THR A 213 10.89 14.72 23.88
CA THR A 213 10.45 13.41 23.40
C THR A 213 8.95 13.20 23.57
N TYR A 214 8.38 13.54 24.73
CA TYR A 214 6.96 13.38 25.01
C TYR A 214 6.04 14.24 24.12
N ASN A 215 6.54 15.33 23.53
CA ASN A 215 5.80 16.14 22.56
C ASN A 215 5.83 15.57 21.13
N THR A 216 6.62 14.53 20.86
CA THR A 216 6.83 14.02 19.49
C THR A 216 5.52 13.67 18.80
N LEU A 217 4.59 13.00 19.49
CA LEU A 217 3.31 12.66 18.88
C LEU A 217 2.48 13.92 18.56
N LYS A 218 2.37 14.87 19.49
CA LYS A 218 1.67 16.16 19.29
C LYS A 218 2.22 16.93 18.09
N GLU A 219 3.54 16.95 17.91
CA GLU A 219 4.21 17.75 16.89
C GLU A 219 4.41 17.05 15.54
N ARG A 220 4.43 15.71 15.51
CA ARG A 220 4.79 14.93 14.31
C ARG A 220 3.65 14.10 13.75
N ARG A 221 2.66 13.73 14.56
CA ARG A 221 1.46 13.00 14.12
C ARG A 221 0.43 13.98 13.54
N LEU A 222 0.76 14.57 12.39
CA LEU A 222 0.07 15.75 11.85
C LEU A 222 -1.22 15.49 11.08
N LEU A 223 -1.39 14.28 10.54
CA LEU A 223 -2.54 13.93 9.69
C LEU A 223 -3.39 12.83 10.31
N ASP A 224 -4.70 12.90 10.08
CA ASP A 224 -5.65 11.88 10.50
C ASP A 224 -5.75 10.74 9.47
N ILE A 225 -6.03 9.54 9.97
CA ILE A 225 -6.39 8.39 9.14
C ILE A 225 -7.71 8.67 8.41
N SER A 226 -7.80 8.26 7.13
CA SER A 226 -9.05 8.47 6.39
C SER A 226 -10.21 7.72 7.06
N PRO A 227 -11.38 8.35 7.24
CA PRO A 227 -12.54 7.71 7.86
C PRO A 227 -13.23 6.68 6.94
N ASN A 228 -12.82 6.55 5.68
CA ASN A 228 -13.52 5.72 4.68
C ASN A 228 -12.91 4.33 4.50
N ILE A 229 -11.89 3.98 5.28
CA ILE A 229 -11.06 2.79 5.04
C ILE A 229 -11.59 1.52 5.71
N ASN A 230 -12.69 1.59 6.47
CA ASN A 230 -13.19 0.42 7.21
C ASN A 230 -13.72 -0.71 6.30
N CYS A 231 -13.88 -0.46 5.01
CA CYS A 231 -14.20 -1.49 4.01
C CYS A 231 -13.06 -2.46 3.72
N PHE A 232 -11.85 -2.19 4.22
CA PHE A 232 -10.67 -3.04 4.06
C PHE A 232 -10.39 -3.87 5.31
N LYS A 233 -9.64 -4.97 5.15
CA LYS A 233 -9.16 -5.77 6.29
C LYS A 233 -7.94 -5.09 6.90
N LEU A 234 -8.13 -4.37 8.00
CA LEU A 234 -7.09 -3.57 8.64
C LEU A 234 -6.43 -4.32 9.81
N GLY A 235 -7.05 -5.38 10.31
CA GLY A 235 -6.65 -6.04 11.56
C GLY A 235 -7.18 -5.30 12.79
N THR A 236 -7.21 -3.97 12.74
CA THR A 236 -7.80 -3.11 13.78
C THR A 236 -9.33 -3.19 13.82
N ASN A 237 -9.96 -3.63 12.73
CA ASN A 237 -11.39 -3.88 12.61
C ASN A 237 -11.73 -5.38 12.55
N GLU A 238 -10.80 -6.26 12.92
CA GLU A 238 -11.04 -7.71 13.03
C GLU A 238 -11.46 -8.07 14.47
N ASN A 239 -12.29 -9.11 14.62
CA ASN A 239 -12.99 -9.44 15.88
C ASN A 239 -12.09 -9.47 17.12
N GLY A 240 -12.44 -8.65 18.12
CA GLY A 240 -11.87 -8.69 19.48
C GLY A 240 -10.61 -7.85 19.69
N PHE A 241 -10.15 -7.07 18.70
CA PHE A 241 -9.01 -6.17 18.89
C PHE A 241 -9.46 -4.84 19.52
N ASP A 242 -9.00 -4.58 20.75
CA ASP A 242 -9.19 -3.28 21.39
C ASP A 242 -8.12 -2.29 20.89
N LYS A 243 -8.49 -1.49 19.89
CA LYS A 243 -7.61 -0.50 19.25
C LYS A 243 -7.14 0.57 20.22
N ILE A 244 -8.06 1.07 21.05
CA ILE A 244 -7.80 2.17 22.01
C ILE A 244 -6.81 1.70 23.06
N TYR A 245 -7.12 0.60 23.74
CA TYR A 245 -6.28 0.08 24.80
C TYR A 245 -4.91 -0.34 24.27
N SER A 246 -4.87 -1.03 23.12
CA SER A 246 -3.62 -1.50 22.54
C SER A 246 -2.72 -0.35 22.07
N TRP A 247 -3.30 0.76 21.62
CA TRP A 247 -2.54 1.94 21.21
C TRP A 247 -2.06 2.78 22.40
N ALA A 248 -2.88 2.95 23.43
CA ALA A 248 -2.50 3.72 24.62
C ALA A 248 -1.51 2.98 25.53
N TYR A 249 -1.71 1.69 25.76
CA TYR A 249 -0.98 0.93 26.79
C TYR A 249 -0.15 -0.25 26.25
N GLY A 250 -0.19 -0.49 24.93
CA GLY A 250 0.49 -1.62 24.30
C GLY A 250 1.36 -1.22 23.11
N TRP A 251 1.67 0.07 22.96
CA TRP A 251 2.32 0.58 21.76
C TRP A 251 3.72 0.02 21.59
N GLU A 252 4.51 -0.14 22.66
CA GLU A 252 5.86 -0.69 22.61
C GLU A 252 5.86 -2.10 22.04
N TYR A 253 4.88 -2.91 22.45
CA TYR A 253 4.71 -4.25 21.92
C TYR A 253 4.29 -4.24 20.45
N LEU A 254 3.42 -3.31 20.05
CA LEU A 254 3.00 -3.16 18.65
C LEU A 254 4.10 -2.59 17.75
N THR A 255 5.10 -1.91 18.30
CA THR A 255 6.27 -1.40 17.59
C THR A 255 7.46 -2.36 17.59
N LYS A 256 7.42 -3.47 18.34
CA LYS A 256 8.55 -4.42 18.50
C LYS A 256 9.18 -4.88 17.18
N ASP A 257 8.36 -5.03 16.15
CA ASP A 257 8.77 -5.53 14.83
C ASP A 257 8.93 -4.40 13.80
N THR A 258 8.68 -3.16 14.20
CA THR A 258 8.85 -1.99 13.34
C THR A 258 10.34 -1.68 13.26
N PRO A 259 10.97 -1.68 12.07
CA PRO A 259 12.43 -1.73 11.97
C PRO A 259 13.17 -0.61 12.74
N ILE A 260 12.65 0.62 12.70
CA ILE A 260 13.26 1.72 13.46
C ILE A 260 13.15 1.53 14.98
N TRP A 261 12.03 0.99 15.45
CA TRP A 261 11.81 0.73 16.88
C TRP A 261 12.59 -0.48 17.34
N LYS A 262 12.59 -1.56 16.56
CA LYS A 262 13.45 -2.71 16.77
C LYS A 262 14.92 -2.31 16.93
N SER A 263 15.42 -1.47 16.03
CA SER A 263 16.80 -0.96 16.12
C SER A 263 17.06 -0.15 17.40
N ARG A 264 16.04 0.54 17.93
CA ARG A 264 16.14 1.23 19.22
C ARG A 264 16.17 0.22 20.37
N TYR A 265 15.25 -0.74 20.40
CA TYR A 265 15.24 -1.78 21.43
C TYR A 265 16.55 -2.57 21.47
N ASP A 266 17.04 -3.00 20.29
CA ASP A 266 18.29 -3.74 20.14
C ASP A 266 19.51 -2.92 20.66
N LYS A 267 19.51 -1.59 20.48
CA LYS A 267 20.59 -0.71 20.99
C LYS A 267 20.71 -0.74 22.52
N TYR A 268 19.60 -0.92 23.23
CA TYR A 268 19.52 -0.91 24.70
C TYR A 268 19.33 -2.30 25.29
N ASN A 269 19.66 -3.36 24.52
CA ASN A 269 19.47 -4.76 24.91
C ASN A 269 18.07 -5.07 25.45
N ALA A 270 17.05 -4.38 24.93
CA ALA A 270 15.69 -4.53 25.39
C ALA A 270 15.04 -5.75 24.74
N SER A 271 14.35 -6.56 25.54
CA SER A 271 13.62 -7.74 25.10
C SER A 271 12.15 -7.67 25.50
N PHE A 272 11.31 -8.57 24.97
CA PHE A 272 9.89 -8.62 25.30
C PHE A 272 9.54 -9.94 25.98
N LYS A 273 8.93 -9.87 27.17
CA LYS A 273 8.29 -11.01 27.84
C LYS A 273 6.79 -10.82 27.80
N LYS A 274 6.10 -11.70 27.08
CA LYS A 274 4.68 -11.51 26.71
C LYS A 274 4.51 -10.19 25.95
N LYS A 275 3.84 -9.20 26.55
CA LYS A 275 3.60 -7.87 25.97
C LYS A 275 4.42 -6.74 26.61
N ASN A 276 5.25 -7.06 27.59
CA ASN A 276 6.01 -6.06 28.34
C ASN A 276 7.46 -6.04 27.86
N ILE A 277 8.00 -4.83 27.70
CA ILE A 277 9.42 -4.60 27.47
C ILE A 277 10.20 -4.83 28.76
N ILE A 278 11.40 -5.40 28.64
CA ILE A 278 12.33 -5.67 29.74
C ILE A 278 13.71 -5.20 29.33
N PHE A 279 14.37 -4.46 30.21
CA PHE A 279 15.76 -4.05 30.09
C PHE A 279 16.62 -4.85 31.07
N GLU A 280 17.85 -5.18 30.67
CA GLU A 280 18.80 -5.88 31.55
C GLU A 280 19.41 -4.95 32.61
N LYS A 281 19.51 -3.64 32.31
CA LYS A 281 20.10 -2.61 33.16
C LYS A 281 19.15 -1.43 33.31
N GLU A 282 19.12 -0.82 34.49
CA GLU A 282 18.34 0.39 34.76
C GLU A 282 18.85 1.58 33.95
N ASP A 283 20.17 1.74 33.80
CA ASP A 283 20.75 2.81 32.97
C ASP A 283 20.28 2.76 31.50
N ASP A 284 20.17 1.54 30.93
CA ASP A 284 19.70 1.33 29.55
C ASP A 284 18.21 1.71 29.41
N MET A 285 17.40 1.40 30.43
CA MET A 285 15.99 1.76 30.51
C MET A 285 15.81 3.29 30.57
N ASP A 286 16.54 3.94 31.48
CA ASP A 286 16.44 5.39 31.68
C ASP A 286 16.88 6.15 30.43
N GLU A 287 18.00 5.76 29.81
CA GLU A 287 18.45 6.39 28.57
C GLU A 287 17.45 6.16 27.42
N PHE A 288 16.88 4.96 27.32
CA PHE A 288 15.87 4.65 26.31
C PHE A 288 14.64 5.56 26.46
N TYR A 289 14.06 5.66 27.66
CA TYR A 289 12.85 6.45 27.88
C TYR A 289 13.13 7.95 27.79
N ASN A 290 14.31 8.43 28.20
CA ASN A 290 14.71 9.82 27.97
C ASN A 290 14.68 10.21 26.47
N LEU A 291 15.05 9.27 25.58
CA LEU A 291 15.13 9.52 24.15
C LEU A 291 13.87 9.13 23.35
N TYR A 292 13.08 8.18 23.84
CA TYR A 292 11.99 7.56 23.07
C TYR A 292 10.68 7.36 23.82
N ASN A 293 10.53 7.85 25.06
CA ASN A 293 9.25 7.77 25.78
C ASN A 293 8.17 8.60 25.07
N TYR A 294 7.21 7.92 24.48
CA TYR A 294 6.00 8.53 23.95
C TYR A 294 4.87 8.29 24.94
N GLU A 295 4.02 9.31 25.15
CA GLU A 295 2.89 9.28 26.09
C GLU A 295 1.56 9.32 25.29
N PRO A 296 1.17 8.22 24.62
CA PRO A 296 -0.03 8.18 23.79
C PRO A 296 -1.34 8.22 24.60
N ASP A 297 -1.34 7.69 25.82
CA ASP A 297 -2.50 7.67 26.72
C ASP A 297 -3.06 9.08 27.01
N GLU A 298 -2.18 10.08 27.16
CA GLU A 298 -2.59 11.49 27.29
C GLU A 298 -3.26 12.08 26.03
N LEU A 299 -3.15 11.39 24.88
CA LEU A 299 -3.50 11.89 23.55
C LEU A 299 -4.58 11.08 22.86
N LEU A 300 -5.24 10.19 23.60
CA LEU A 300 -6.22 9.26 23.04
C LEU A 300 -7.31 9.97 22.23
N LEU A 301 -7.94 10.99 22.83
CA LEU A 301 -9.04 11.75 22.21
C LEU A 301 -8.61 12.56 20.99
N LEU A 302 -7.32 12.85 20.84
CA LEU A 302 -6.80 13.62 19.71
C LEU A 302 -6.64 12.74 18.47
N PHE A 303 -6.27 11.46 18.64
CA PHE A 303 -5.70 10.65 17.56
C PHE A 303 -6.46 9.38 17.21
N ILE A 304 -7.27 8.85 18.12
CA ILE A 304 -8.10 7.69 17.85
C ILE A 304 -9.53 8.17 17.66
N LYS A 305 -9.96 8.17 16.39
CA LYS A 305 -11.32 8.48 15.97
C LYS A 305 -11.97 7.20 15.45
N ASP A 306 -13.28 7.10 15.65
CA ASP A 306 -14.07 6.04 15.03
C ASP A 306 -13.98 6.17 13.51
N ILE A 307 -13.80 5.03 12.86
CA ILE A 307 -13.77 4.93 11.40
C ILE A 307 -15.17 4.48 10.99
N ASN A 308 -15.77 5.20 10.04
CA ASN A 308 -17.13 4.91 9.59
C ASN A 308 -17.18 3.55 8.88
N ASP A 309 -18.23 2.79 9.14
CA ASP A 309 -18.55 1.62 8.33
C ASP A 309 -18.72 2.03 6.87
N ASN A 310 -18.08 1.28 5.99
CA ASN A 310 -18.04 1.60 4.57
C ASN A 310 -17.98 0.34 3.71
N THR A 311 -18.34 0.46 2.44
CA THR A 311 -18.20 -0.61 1.44
C THR A 311 -17.12 -0.24 0.42
N ILE A 312 -16.57 -1.25 -0.28
CA ILE A 312 -15.61 -1.00 -1.36
C ILE A 312 -16.24 -0.13 -2.46
N GLU A 313 -17.54 -0.33 -2.74
CA GLU A 313 -18.29 0.45 -3.72
C GLU A 313 -18.38 1.92 -3.31
N ASN A 314 -18.79 2.20 -2.08
CA ASN A 314 -18.85 3.57 -1.55
C ASN A 314 -17.46 4.24 -1.50
N TRP A 315 -16.43 3.49 -1.11
CA TRP A 315 -15.05 3.96 -1.17
C TRP A 315 -14.64 4.37 -2.58
N LEU A 316 -14.93 3.54 -3.59
CA LEU A 316 -14.66 3.84 -5.00
C LEU A 316 -15.47 5.06 -5.49
N ASN A 317 -16.76 5.15 -5.14
CA ASN A 317 -17.63 6.30 -5.47
C ASN A 317 -17.13 7.61 -4.84
N SER A 318 -16.38 7.55 -3.73
CA SER A 318 -15.76 8.73 -3.12
C SER A 318 -14.51 9.24 -3.88
N ILE A 319 -13.99 8.46 -4.82
CA ILE A 319 -12.76 8.72 -5.57
C ILE A 319 -13.05 8.93 -7.05
N TYR A 320 -13.96 8.14 -7.61
CA TYR A 320 -14.33 8.10 -9.01
C TYR A 320 -15.82 8.45 -9.15
N ASP A 321 -16.18 9.15 -10.22
CA ASP A 321 -17.59 9.37 -10.57
C ASP A 321 -18.29 8.01 -10.80
N THR A 322 -19.53 7.87 -10.33
CA THR A 322 -20.33 6.62 -10.32
C THR A 322 -20.49 5.99 -11.71
N SER A 323 -20.25 6.78 -12.75
CA SER A 323 -20.16 6.36 -14.13
C SER A 323 -18.97 5.43 -14.42
N PHE A 324 -18.00 5.23 -13.51
CA PHE A 324 -16.81 4.41 -13.73
C PHE A 324 -17.17 2.97 -14.16
N GLU A 325 -18.20 2.35 -13.59
CA GLU A 325 -18.58 0.99 -13.98
C GLU A 325 -19.02 0.90 -15.44
N ASN A 326 -19.76 1.89 -15.92
CA ASN A 326 -20.23 1.95 -17.30
C ASN A 326 -19.13 2.43 -18.26
N LEU A 327 -18.30 3.39 -17.82
CA LEU A 327 -17.14 3.87 -18.55
C LEU A 327 -16.14 2.75 -18.82
N TYR A 328 -15.87 1.89 -17.83
CA TYR A 328 -14.83 0.87 -17.94
C TYR A 328 -15.34 -0.52 -18.35
N LYS A 329 -16.66 -0.78 -18.35
CA LYS A 329 -17.27 -2.03 -18.86
C LYS A 329 -16.88 -2.33 -20.32
N GLY A 330 -16.78 -1.30 -21.17
CA GLY A 330 -16.35 -1.44 -22.57
C GLY A 330 -14.85 -1.28 -22.82
N LEU A 331 -14.05 -1.02 -21.77
CA LEU A 331 -12.62 -0.67 -21.92
C LEU A 331 -11.67 -1.86 -21.80
N ILE A 332 -12.22 -3.03 -21.46
CA ILE A 332 -11.49 -4.30 -21.34
C ILE A 332 -12.34 -5.39 -21.97
N ASP A 333 -12.64 -5.23 -23.25
CA ASP A 333 -12.68 -6.42 -24.08
C ASP A 333 -11.23 -6.90 -24.16
N TYR A 334 -10.92 -8.15 -23.79
CA TYR A 334 -9.57 -8.71 -23.99
C TYR A 334 -9.28 -8.97 -25.47
#